data_AF-A0A319A1F3-F1
#
_entry.id   AF-A0A319A1F3-F1
#
_cell.length_a   1.000
_cell.length_b   1.000
_cell.length_c   1.000
_cell.angle_alpha   90.00
_cell.angle_beta   90.00
_cell.angle_gamma   90.00
#
_symmetry.space_group_name_H-M   'P 1'
#
loop_
_entity.id
_entity.type
_entity.pdbx_description
1 polymer ?
#
loop_
_entity_poly.entity_id
_entity_poly.type
_entity_poly.pdbx_seq_one_letter_code
_entity_poly.pdbx_strand_id
1 'polypeptide(L)'
;MRLTPIYVRGRRKRHTDDEDAPKPIASGPRGGRPLLSPQAKLTSSQIRSHKRARLLTANSTKSRKKKKKQSRLESLPNELIEHIFLYSLNVNFARASPVLAAAVSTERIYRTLILLAFWDDSAEASVSCNRESKDAIAKILRPLHYTPLSPAQRKDLQTAILHCRWCTVQRILDQLPKLMKLVIRRQWFGAGISMTDDHEGTLKRVLKQKDHARVFEGFEASTTSDTSTPTPTNNYTLTIKPLVSVTITNHSNGQETTHPFLSPLVIPDKYLRGSAASNSASSSPASSSVASEDGFSQALITYLEVNRLALGCSIDTLPLTPLQHPLALSRPALQQGIHTALIANNLPALLTLLKLDEYYFRVTEQQHITAQDQDPDQSPVLPYTLPAKHFRTAMHFAPRSPEFFQALVRASAESVPADDADITYWAMHLQDPFGQWLLRLMELMPEQTAAAKLNPVQNSVFWMGRANADRRELASLYLRDVLGGVERLDSWMGEVHLQLSPPSSS
;
A
#
# COMPACT_ATOMS: atom_id res chain seq x y z
N MET A 1 44.97 -23.25 24.22
CA MET A 1 43.51 -23.21 24.04
C MET A 1 42.85 -23.82 25.27
N ARG A 2 42.15 -23.01 26.08
CA ARG A 2 41.46 -23.47 27.31
C ARG A 2 40.02 -23.85 26.94
N LEU A 3 39.71 -25.14 26.99
CA LEU A 3 38.37 -25.68 26.76
C LEU A 3 37.47 -25.40 27.98
N THR A 4 36.30 -24.82 27.75
CA THR A 4 35.25 -24.62 28.76
C THR A 4 34.54 -25.95 29.07
N PRO A 5 34.41 -26.35 30.35
CA PRO A 5 33.74 -27.60 30.69
C PRO A 5 32.21 -27.48 30.60
N ILE A 6 31.59 -28.46 29.93
CA ILE A 6 30.13 -28.60 29.80
C ILE A 6 29.59 -29.25 31.08
N TYR A 7 28.75 -28.54 31.83
CA TYR A 7 28.11 -29.05 33.04
C TYR A 7 26.85 -29.86 32.68
N VAL A 8 26.95 -31.19 32.73
CA VAL A 8 25.81 -32.10 32.53
C VAL A 8 24.94 -32.11 33.78
N ARG A 9 23.67 -31.75 33.64
CA ARG A 9 22.71 -31.65 34.74
C ARG A 9 22.38 -33.04 35.30
N GLY A 10 22.90 -33.36 36.47
CA GLY A 10 22.70 -34.63 37.16
C GLY A 10 21.22 -34.96 37.44
N ARG A 11 20.87 -36.23 37.22
CA ARG A 11 19.59 -36.87 37.47
C ARG A 11 19.28 -36.81 38.98
N ARG A 12 18.19 -36.12 39.38
CA ARG A 12 17.82 -35.96 40.79
C ARG A 12 17.50 -37.32 41.44
N LYS A 13 18.31 -37.72 42.42
CA LYS A 13 18.00 -38.77 43.41
C LYS A 13 16.85 -38.25 44.29
N ARG A 14 15.73 -38.96 44.40
CA ARG A 14 14.67 -38.66 45.37
C ARG A 14 15.07 -39.26 46.72
N HIS A 15 14.95 -38.46 47.78
CA HIS A 15 15.03 -38.88 49.17
C HIS A 15 13.79 -39.71 49.49
N THR A 16 13.97 -40.87 50.13
CA THR A 16 12.91 -41.75 50.60
C THR A 16 12.90 -41.71 52.12
N ASP A 17 12.08 -40.83 52.68
CA ASP A 17 11.61 -40.92 54.07
C ASP A 17 10.11 -40.72 54.01
N ASP A 18 9.37 -41.83 53.96
CA ASP A 18 7.94 -41.93 54.27
C ASP A 18 7.64 -43.44 54.37
N GLU A 19 7.68 -43.95 55.60
CA GLU A 19 7.52 -45.37 55.96
C GLU A 19 6.05 -45.88 55.90
N ASP A 20 5.09 -45.10 55.41
CA ASP A 20 3.66 -45.50 55.42
C ASP A 20 2.93 -45.38 54.07
N ALA A 21 3.66 -45.39 52.95
CA ALA A 21 3.05 -45.43 51.62
C ALA A 21 3.00 -46.86 51.03
N PRO A 22 1.85 -47.34 50.50
CA PRO A 22 1.77 -48.66 49.89
C PRO A 22 2.73 -48.78 48.70
N LYS A 23 3.59 -49.80 48.73
CA LYS A 23 4.59 -50.10 47.70
C LYS A 23 3.92 -50.27 46.33
N PRO A 24 4.44 -49.65 45.24
CA PRO A 24 3.88 -49.85 43.91
C PRO A 24 4.09 -51.30 43.45
N ILE A 25 3.00 -51.94 43.05
CA ILE A 25 2.99 -53.29 42.46
C ILE A 25 3.87 -53.26 41.21
N ALA A 26 4.83 -54.18 41.13
CA ALA A 26 5.69 -54.34 39.97
C ALA A 26 4.84 -54.71 38.74
N SER A 27 4.90 -53.88 37.70
CA SER A 27 4.32 -54.21 36.40
C SER A 27 5.08 -55.40 35.80
N GLY A 28 4.38 -56.50 35.56
CA GLY A 28 4.93 -57.72 34.97
C GLY A 28 5.50 -57.55 33.55
N PRO A 29 5.96 -58.65 32.91
CA PRO A 29 6.96 -58.63 31.83
C PRO A 29 6.48 -58.11 30.46
N ARG A 30 5.27 -57.55 30.37
CA ARG A 30 4.71 -57.00 29.12
C ARG A 30 4.28 -55.56 29.37
N GLY A 31 5.21 -54.64 29.12
CA GLY A 31 5.08 -53.21 29.33
C GLY A 31 4.04 -52.53 28.45
N GLY A 32 2.76 -52.71 28.78
CA GLY A 32 1.67 -51.84 28.36
C GLY A 32 1.11 -51.11 29.58
N ARG A 33 1.08 -49.78 29.57
CA ARG A 33 0.39 -49.02 30.62
C ARG A 33 -1.09 -49.41 30.61
N PRO A 34 -1.68 -49.83 31.74
CA PRO A 34 -3.12 -50.07 31.82
C PRO A 34 -3.87 -48.81 31.41
N LEU A 35 -4.84 -48.94 30.52
CA LEU A 35 -5.74 -47.84 30.18
C LEU A 35 -6.46 -47.40 31.46
N LEU A 36 -6.23 -46.14 31.87
CA LEU A 36 -6.91 -45.53 33.01
C LEU A 36 -8.43 -45.63 32.82
N SER A 37 -9.12 -46.17 33.82
CA SER A 37 -10.58 -46.28 33.83
C SER A 37 -11.23 -44.88 33.68
N PRO A 38 -12.44 -44.78 33.12
CA PRO A 38 -13.12 -43.49 32.91
C PRO A 38 -13.25 -42.64 34.19
N GLN A 39 -13.51 -43.28 35.33
CA GLN A 39 -13.55 -42.60 36.63
C GLN A 39 -12.17 -42.10 37.08
N ALA A 40 -11.10 -42.86 36.83
CA ALA A 40 -9.73 -42.42 37.12
C ALA A 40 -9.27 -41.27 36.22
N LYS A 41 -9.78 -41.17 34.98
CA LYS A 41 -9.54 -40.01 34.10
C LYS A 41 -10.19 -38.75 34.65
N LEU A 42 -11.46 -38.84 35.08
CA LEU A 42 -12.22 -37.72 35.67
C LEU A 42 -11.55 -37.17 36.93
N THR A 43 -11.19 -38.04 37.87
CA THR A 43 -10.50 -37.63 39.11
C THR A 43 -9.11 -37.07 38.83
N SER A 44 -8.34 -37.65 37.89
CA SER A 44 -7.02 -37.11 37.50
C SER A 44 -7.11 -35.72 36.85
N SER A 45 -8.17 -35.48 36.06
CA SER A 45 -8.43 -34.19 35.42
C SER A 45 -8.79 -33.13 36.46
N GLN A 46 -9.66 -33.47 37.41
CA GLN A 46 -10.02 -32.60 38.53
C GLN A 46 -8.81 -32.30 39.42
N ILE A 47 -7.97 -33.29 39.74
CA ILE A 47 -6.75 -33.10 40.55
C ILE A 47 -5.73 -32.21 39.81
N ARG A 48 -5.57 -32.37 38.50
CA ARG A 48 -4.71 -31.49 37.69
C ARG A 48 -5.27 -30.08 37.61
N SER A 49 -6.59 -29.93 37.46
CA SER A 49 -7.27 -28.65 37.48
C SER A 49 -7.10 -27.94 38.82
N HIS A 50 -7.31 -28.65 39.94
CA HIS A 50 -7.09 -28.11 41.29
C HIS A 50 -5.61 -27.77 41.55
N LYS A 51 -4.66 -28.57 41.06
CA LYS A 51 -3.22 -28.23 41.14
C LYS A 51 -2.89 -26.98 40.32
N ARG A 52 -3.47 -26.83 39.12
CA ARG A 52 -3.27 -25.66 38.26
C ARG A 52 -3.92 -24.41 38.87
N ALA A 53 -5.13 -24.54 39.43
CA ALA A 53 -5.83 -23.51 40.16
C ALA A 53 -5.04 -23.07 41.41
N ARG A 54 -4.49 -24.02 42.18
CA ARG A 54 -3.61 -23.75 43.34
C ARG A 54 -2.30 -23.08 42.94
N LEU A 55 -1.69 -23.44 41.80
CA LEU A 55 -0.50 -22.75 41.31
C LEU A 55 -0.79 -21.32 40.83
N LEU A 56 -2.00 -21.06 40.32
CA LEU A 56 -2.44 -19.71 39.97
C LEU A 56 -2.77 -18.86 41.20
N THR A 57 -3.30 -19.45 42.28
CA THR A 57 -3.59 -18.73 43.54
C THR A 57 -2.37 -18.57 44.45
N ALA A 58 -1.50 -19.58 44.56
CA ALA A 58 -0.32 -19.54 45.43
C ALA A 58 0.79 -18.58 44.93
N ASN A 59 0.80 -18.23 43.64
CA ASN A 59 1.78 -17.30 43.07
C ASN A 59 1.39 -15.81 43.25
N SER A 60 0.26 -15.50 43.89
CA SER A 60 -0.29 -14.15 43.90
C SER A 60 0.20 -13.22 45.02
N THR A 61 0.86 -13.69 46.08
CA THR A 61 1.03 -12.81 47.27
C THR A 61 2.44 -12.64 47.85
N LYS A 62 3.49 -13.33 47.38
CA LYS A 62 4.87 -13.11 47.93
C LYS A 62 6.02 -13.13 46.93
N SER A 63 5.76 -12.93 45.63
CA SER A 63 6.81 -12.50 44.70
C SER A 63 6.99 -10.99 44.85
N ARG A 64 7.88 -10.60 45.76
CA ARG A 64 8.40 -9.24 45.89
C ARG A 64 8.92 -8.85 44.52
N LYS A 65 8.14 -8.08 43.75
CA LYS A 65 8.49 -7.58 42.41
C LYS A 65 9.90 -6.99 42.52
N LYS A 66 10.93 -7.72 42.09
CA LYS A 66 12.25 -7.13 41.85
C LYS A 66 11.97 -6.06 40.82
N LYS A 67 11.89 -4.79 41.25
CA LYS A 67 11.83 -3.64 40.34
C LYS A 67 13.02 -3.86 39.41
N LYS A 68 12.77 -4.25 38.16
CA LYS A 68 13.82 -4.38 37.16
C LYS A 68 14.49 -3.01 37.15
N LYS A 69 15.77 -2.96 37.54
CA LYS A 69 16.51 -1.70 37.52
C LYS A 69 16.49 -1.24 36.07
N GLN A 70 15.80 -0.13 35.83
CA GLN A 70 15.76 0.48 34.50
C GLN A 70 17.20 0.75 34.08
N SER A 71 17.49 0.50 32.81
CA SER A 71 18.79 0.89 32.25
C SER A 71 18.95 2.41 32.31
N ARG A 72 20.19 2.92 32.23
CA ARG A 72 20.44 4.38 32.20
C ARG A 72 19.66 5.08 31.08
N LEU A 73 19.47 4.40 29.96
CA LEU A 73 18.68 4.87 28.82
C LEU A 73 17.17 4.91 29.15
N GLU A 74 16.65 3.90 29.83
CA GLU A 74 15.23 3.84 30.26
C GLU A 74 14.90 4.80 31.39
N SER A 75 15.89 5.26 32.15
CA SER A 75 15.72 6.28 33.20
C SER A 75 15.75 7.72 32.67
N LEU A 76 16.00 7.93 31.38
CA LEU A 76 15.98 9.25 30.78
C LEU A 76 14.54 9.81 30.73
N PRO A 77 14.37 11.13 30.79
CA PRO A 77 13.10 11.78 30.45
C PRO A 77 12.63 11.39 29.04
N ASN A 78 11.31 11.30 28.87
CA ASN A 78 10.69 10.86 27.62
C ASN A 78 11.11 11.74 26.43
N GLU A 79 11.30 13.04 26.66
CA GLU A 79 11.72 13.99 25.63
C GLU A 79 13.10 13.65 25.06
N LEU A 80 14.03 13.21 25.92
CA LEU A 80 15.36 12.80 25.49
C LEU A 80 15.32 11.45 24.78
N ILE A 81 14.48 10.53 25.25
CA ILE A 81 14.28 9.22 24.59
C ILE A 81 13.72 9.43 23.18
N GLU A 82 12.71 10.30 23.03
CA GLU A 82 12.15 10.66 21.73
C GLU A 82 13.18 11.35 20.83
N HIS A 83 13.99 12.27 21.38
CA HIS A 83 15.04 12.93 20.61
C HIS A 83 16.10 11.94 20.10
N ILE A 84 16.56 11.01 20.95
CA ILE A 84 17.49 9.94 20.56
C ILE A 84 16.86 9.06 19.47
N PHE A 85 15.59 8.74 19.61
CA PHE A 85 14.86 7.94 18.63
C PHE A 85 14.76 8.67 17.28
N LEU A 86 14.37 9.94 17.26
CA LEU A 86 14.24 10.73 16.04
C LEU A 86 15.58 11.04 15.37
N TYR A 87 16.66 11.11 16.14
CA TYR A 87 18.02 11.23 15.59
C TYR A 87 18.48 9.94 14.91
N SER A 88 18.17 8.77 15.50
CA SER A 88 18.59 7.47 14.96
C SER A 88 17.66 6.88 13.91
N LEU A 89 16.38 7.29 13.90
CA LEU A 89 15.29 6.76 13.06
C LEU A 89 15.17 5.22 13.06
N ASN A 90 15.71 4.57 14.09
CA ASN A 90 15.79 3.12 14.14
C ASN A 90 14.58 2.54 14.86
N VAL A 91 13.66 1.96 14.10
CA VAL A 91 12.42 1.37 14.62
C VAL A 91 12.69 0.20 15.61
N ASN A 92 13.86 -0.45 15.54
CA ASN A 92 14.22 -1.48 16.51
C ASN A 92 14.45 -0.94 17.93
N PHE A 93 14.67 0.37 18.08
CA PHE A 93 14.79 1.02 19.38
C PHE A 93 13.55 0.80 20.25
N ALA A 94 12.35 0.93 19.66
CA ALA A 94 11.08 0.64 20.35
C ALA A 94 10.93 -0.85 20.71
N ARG A 95 11.61 -1.76 19.99
CA ARG A 95 11.54 -3.21 20.23
C ARG A 95 12.49 -3.67 21.33
N ALA A 96 13.51 -2.87 21.65
CA ALA A 96 14.52 -3.23 22.64
C ALA A 96 13.98 -3.25 24.08
N SER A 97 12.99 -2.41 24.39
CA SER A 97 12.37 -2.35 25.73
C SER A 97 10.94 -1.81 25.69
N PRO A 98 10.01 -2.38 26.49
CA PRO A 98 8.66 -1.84 26.63
C PRO A 98 8.62 -0.39 27.16
N VAL A 99 9.60 0.03 27.95
CA VAL A 99 9.66 1.41 28.48
C VAL A 99 10.00 2.38 27.35
N LEU A 100 10.99 2.04 26.53
CA LEU A 100 11.34 2.82 25.35
C LEU A 100 10.20 2.83 24.34
N ALA A 101 9.54 1.68 24.14
CA ALA A 101 8.37 1.58 23.28
C ALA A 101 7.28 2.57 23.72
N ALA A 102 6.94 2.59 25.01
CA ALA A 102 5.93 3.50 25.55
C ALA A 102 6.32 4.97 25.36
N ALA A 103 7.59 5.31 25.56
CA ALA A 103 8.09 6.68 25.39
C ALA A 103 7.99 7.18 23.93
N VAL A 104 8.30 6.33 22.95
CA VAL A 104 8.27 6.72 21.51
C VAL A 104 6.93 6.44 20.82
N SER A 105 5.99 5.80 21.51
CA SER A 105 4.66 5.46 20.98
C SER A 105 3.66 6.60 21.17
N THR A 106 4.05 7.80 20.74
CA THR A 106 3.21 9.00 20.83
C THR A 106 2.75 9.43 19.44
N GLU A 107 1.55 10.00 19.35
CA GLU A 107 0.96 10.43 18.07
C GLU A 107 1.85 11.43 17.31
N ARG A 108 2.53 12.30 18.07
CA ARG A 108 3.50 13.26 17.52
C ARG A 108 4.64 12.56 16.77
N ILE A 109 5.16 11.45 17.30
CA ILE A 109 6.25 10.69 16.70
C ILE A 109 5.75 9.95 15.46
N TYR A 110 4.61 9.27 15.55
CA TYR A 110 4.03 8.55 14.41
C TYR A 110 3.76 9.49 13.23
N ARG A 111 3.15 10.65 13.50
CA ARG A 111 2.96 11.70 12.50
C ARG A 111 4.28 12.11 11.85
N THR A 112 5.28 12.44 12.66
CA THR A 112 6.56 12.95 12.16
C THR A 112 7.29 11.89 11.34
N LEU A 113 7.26 10.61 11.73
CA LEU A 113 7.83 9.51 10.95
C LEU A 113 7.12 9.34 9.60
N ILE A 114 5.78 9.39 9.57
CA ILE A 114 5.01 9.30 8.32
C ILE A 114 5.37 10.47 7.40
N LEU A 115 5.38 11.69 7.93
CA LEU A 115 5.74 12.87 7.14
C LEU A 115 7.16 12.75 6.57
N LEU A 116 8.13 12.37 7.38
CA LEU A 116 9.52 12.22 6.95
C LEU A 116 9.71 11.09 5.92
N ALA A 117 8.98 9.98 6.07
CA ALA A 117 9.13 8.83 5.19
C ALA A 117 8.46 9.05 3.82
N PHE A 118 7.31 9.70 3.76
CA PHE A 118 6.52 9.82 2.53
C PHE A 118 6.66 11.17 1.82
N TRP A 119 7.20 12.19 2.48
CA TRP A 119 7.54 13.44 1.82
C TRP A 119 8.86 13.30 1.05
N ASP A 120 8.90 13.84 -0.16
CA ASP A 120 10.11 13.93 -0.97
C ASP A 120 10.66 15.35 -0.93
N ASP A 121 11.87 15.49 -0.38
CA ASP A 121 12.62 16.75 -0.34
C ASP A 121 13.82 16.70 -1.31
N SER A 122 13.86 15.71 -2.22
CA SER A 122 14.94 15.59 -3.20
C SER A 122 15.01 16.86 -4.06
N ALA A 123 16.20 17.46 -4.04
CA ALA A 123 16.52 18.80 -4.51
C ALA A 123 16.86 18.84 -6.01
N GLU A 124 16.04 18.22 -6.87
CA GLU A 124 16.20 18.42 -8.32
C GLU A 124 15.75 19.81 -8.79
N ALA A 125 15.04 20.56 -7.94
CA ALA A 125 14.81 21.99 -8.15
C ALA A 125 15.85 22.79 -7.35
N SER A 126 16.97 23.07 -8.01
CA SER A 126 18.04 23.96 -7.56
C SER A 126 17.54 25.40 -7.37
N VAL A 127 16.88 25.69 -6.25
CA VAL A 127 16.75 27.06 -5.73
C VAL A 127 16.92 26.99 -4.22
N SER A 128 17.78 27.84 -3.69
CA SER A 128 17.95 28.06 -2.25
C SER A 128 16.57 28.19 -1.58
N CYS A 129 16.15 27.18 -0.81
CA CYS A 129 14.91 27.27 -0.05
C CYS A 129 15.01 28.44 0.94
N ASN A 130 14.11 29.43 0.80
CA ASN A 130 14.07 30.61 1.66
C ASN A 130 14.02 30.20 3.16
N ARG A 131 14.68 30.97 4.02
CA ARG A 131 14.76 30.76 5.48
C ARG A 131 13.38 30.62 6.11
N GLU A 132 12.41 31.42 5.68
CA GLU A 132 11.04 31.37 6.21
C GLU A 132 10.35 30.03 5.90
N SER A 133 10.54 29.52 4.69
CA SER A 133 10.01 28.22 4.25
C SER A 133 10.69 27.08 5.02
N LYS A 134 12.00 27.16 5.26
CA LYS A 134 12.74 26.21 6.12
C LYS A 134 12.20 26.21 7.55
N ASP A 135 11.98 27.38 8.15
CA ASP A 135 11.44 27.49 9.50
C ASP A 135 9.99 26.98 9.59
N ALA A 136 9.18 27.21 8.55
CA ALA A 136 7.83 26.67 8.46
C ALA A 136 7.81 25.14 8.34
N ILE A 137 8.70 24.56 7.52
CA ILE A 137 8.88 23.11 7.38
C ILE A 137 9.33 22.50 8.72
N ALA A 138 10.33 23.10 9.37
CA ALA A 138 10.81 22.66 10.68
C ALA A 138 9.70 22.68 11.74
N LYS A 139 8.82 23.70 11.72
CA LYS A 139 7.64 23.77 12.61
C LYS A 139 6.64 22.65 12.36
N ILE A 140 6.41 22.25 11.10
CA ILE A 140 5.50 21.16 10.74
C ILE A 140 6.04 19.81 11.22
N LEU A 141 7.36 19.61 11.09
CA LEU A 141 8.04 18.34 11.41
C LEU A 141 8.36 18.15 12.90
N ARG A 142 8.13 19.16 13.76
CA ARG A 142 8.31 19.02 15.22
C ARG A 142 7.62 17.74 15.74
N PRO A 143 8.31 16.97 16.60
CA PRO A 143 9.53 17.35 17.34
C PRO A 143 10.88 17.05 16.65
N LEU A 144 10.89 16.61 15.39
CA LEU A 144 12.13 16.30 14.67
C LEU A 144 12.94 17.55 14.31
N HIS A 145 14.25 17.47 14.54
CA HIS A 145 15.23 18.37 13.92
C HIS A 145 15.47 17.91 12.47
N TYR A 146 14.82 18.59 11.54
CA TYR A 146 14.76 18.14 10.15
C TYR A 146 16.14 18.08 9.50
N THR A 147 16.48 16.91 8.96
CA THR A 147 17.62 16.68 8.08
C THR A 147 17.10 15.93 6.85
N PRO A 148 17.36 16.41 5.62
CA PRO A 148 16.94 15.71 4.40
C PRO A 148 17.48 14.28 4.35
N LEU A 149 16.63 13.32 3.99
CA LEU A 149 16.99 11.92 3.83
C LEU A 149 17.32 11.62 2.37
N SER A 150 18.31 10.76 2.13
CA SER A 150 18.55 10.23 0.79
C SER A 150 17.41 9.31 0.34
N PRO A 151 17.21 9.09 -0.98
CA PRO A 151 16.18 8.16 -1.47
C PRO A 151 16.31 6.75 -0.87
N ALA A 152 17.53 6.25 -0.68
CA ALA A 152 17.78 4.95 -0.06
C ALA A 152 17.35 4.91 1.42
N GLN A 153 17.74 5.93 2.20
CA GLN A 153 17.34 6.04 3.62
C GLN A 153 15.83 6.15 3.78
N ARG A 154 15.18 6.89 2.86
CA ARG A 154 13.73 7.03 2.82
C ARG A 154 13.04 5.71 2.51
N LYS A 155 13.58 4.91 1.57
CA LYS A 155 13.09 3.57 1.25
C LYS A 155 13.17 2.62 2.44
N ASP A 156 14.31 2.63 3.14
CA ASP A 156 14.52 1.81 4.34
C ASP A 156 13.57 2.21 5.47
N LEU A 157 13.39 3.53 5.68
CA LEU A 157 12.45 4.06 6.66
C LEU A 157 11.01 3.68 6.32
N GLN A 158 10.56 3.88 5.08
CA GLN A 158 9.24 3.48 4.62
C GLN A 158 9.00 1.98 4.87
N THR A 159 9.95 1.13 4.47
CA THR A 159 9.87 -0.31 4.69
C THR A 159 9.73 -0.63 6.18
N ALA A 160 10.59 -0.07 7.02
CA ALA A 160 10.59 -0.30 8.46
C ALA A 160 9.28 0.14 9.14
N ILE A 161 8.78 1.34 8.84
CA ILE A 161 7.53 1.84 9.44
C ILE A 161 6.31 1.08 8.91
N LEU A 162 6.29 0.71 7.62
CA LEU A 162 5.17 -0.02 7.03
C LEU A 162 5.06 -1.44 7.58
N HIS A 163 6.15 -2.05 8.06
CA HIS A 163 6.10 -3.31 8.79
C HIS A 163 5.58 -3.17 10.24
N CYS A 164 5.50 -1.96 10.77
CA CYS A 164 5.00 -1.73 12.13
C CYS A 164 3.48 -1.80 12.21
N ARG A 165 2.97 -2.33 13.33
CA ARG A 165 1.53 -2.43 13.59
C ARG A 165 0.84 -1.08 13.80
N TRP A 166 1.57 -0.08 14.30
CA TRP A 166 1.03 1.26 14.53
C TRP A 166 0.83 2.04 13.22
N CYS A 167 1.57 1.70 12.16
CA CYS A 167 1.50 2.39 10.87
C CYS A 167 0.37 1.79 10.04
N THR A 168 -0.85 2.29 10.27
CA THR A 168 -2.03 1.90 9.50
C THR A 168 -2.19 2.80 8.28
N VAL A 169 -2.86 2.28 7.25
CA VAL A 169 -3.16 3.05 6.04
C VAL A 169 -3.96 4.32 6.36
N GLN A 170 -4.94 4.23 7.26
CA GLN A 170 -5.73 5.40 7.68
C GLN A 170 -4.84 6.52 8.21
N ARG A 171 -3.86 6.19 9.06
CA ARG A 171 -2.93 7.18 9.62
C ARG A 171 -2.09 7.87 8.55
N ILE A 172 -1.73 7.16 7.49
CA ILE A 172 -1.01 7.73 6.35
C ILE A 172 -1.92 8.71 5.61
N LEU A 173 -3.16 8.30 5.31
CA LEU A 173 -4.16 9.14 4.65
C LEU A 173 -4.46 10.41 5.45
N ASP A 174 -4.57 10.31 6.78
CA ASP A 174 -4.81 11.46 7.67
C ASP A 174 -3.65 12.48 7.66
N GLN A 175 -2.45 12.08 7.21
CA GLN A 175 -1.31 13.00 7.06
C GLN A 175 -1.25 13.69 5.68
N LEU A 176 -2.07 13.30 4.69
CA LEU A 176 -2.06 13.89 3.35
C LEU A 176 -2.18 15.43 3.35
N PRO A 177 -3.05 16.07 4.17
CA PRO A 177 -3.12 17.53 4.21
C PRO A 177 -1.81 18.18 4.69
N LYS A 178 -1.09 17.53 5.61
CA LYS A 178 0.21 18.02 6.10
C LYS A 178 1.32 17.81 5.08
N LEU A 179 1.29 16.68 4.35
CA LEU A 179 2.18 16.44 3.21
C LEU A 179 1.96 17.48 2.11
N MET A 180 0.71 17.75 1.74
CA MET A 180 0.35 18.83 0.81
C MET A 180 0.93 20.17 1.26
N LYS A 181 0.79 20.51 2.55
CA LYS A 181 1.36 21.74 3.12
C LYS A 181 2.89 21.78 3.02
N LEU A 182 3.58 20.66 3.24
CA LEU A 182 5.03 20.55 3.09
C LEU A 182 5.46 20.78 1.63
N VAL A 183 4.79 20.11 0.68
CA VAL A 183 5.07 20.25 -0.75
C VAL A 183 4.86 21.69 -1.21
N ILE A 184 3.74 22.33 -0.86
CA ILE A 184 3.49 23.74 -1.24
C ILE A 184 4.52 24.67 -0.59
N ARG A 185 4.87 24.46 0.69
CA ARG A 185 5.89 25.28 1.35
C ARG A 185 7.27 25.12 0.73
N ARG A 186 7.61 23.94 0.24
CA ARG A 186 8.89 23.67 -0.40
C ARG A 186 8.93 24.16 -1.86
N GLN A 187 7.96 23.78 -2.66
CA GLN A 187 7.98 23.97 -4.12
C GLN A 187 7.46 25.34 -4.56
N TRP A 188 6.53 25.95 -3.81
CA TRP A 188 5.99 27.26 -4.14
C TRP A 188 6.72 28.37 -3.37
N PHE A 189 6.53 28.42 -2.05
CA PHE A 189 7.13 29.46 -1.21
C PHE A 189 8.66 29.28 -1.05
N GLY A 190 9.16 28.05 -1.10
CA GLY A 190 10.59 27.77 -1.03
C GLY A 190 11.33 28.19 -2.29
N ALA A 191 10.66 28.19 -3.45
CA ALA A 191 11.17 28.67 -4.73
C ALA A 191 11.15 30.21 -4.87
N GLY A 192 10.61 30.93 -3.87
CA GLY A 192 10.52 32.40 -3.92
C GLY A 192 9.28 32.92 -4.65
N ILE A 193 8.33 32.04 -5.02
CA ILE A 193 7.08 32.43 -5.67
C ILE A 193 6.17 33.10 -4.62
N SER A 194 5.80 34.34 -4.89
CA SER A 194 4.89 35.15 -4.09
C SER A 194 3.50 35.21 -4.73
N MET A 195 2.48 35.62 -3.97
CA MET A 195 1.09 35.66 -4.41
C MET A 195 0.46 36.98 -3.94
N THR A 196 -0.63 37.39 -4.58
CA THR A 196 -1.46 38.48 -4.05
C THR A 196 -2.11 38.07 -2.73
N ASP A 197 -2.42 39.05 -1.88
CA ASP A 197 -3.01 38.81 -0.55
C ASP A 197 -4.33 38.00 -0.63
N ASP A 198 -5.12 38.20 -1.69
CA ASP A 198 -6.36 37.47 -1.94
C ASP A 198 -6.10 35.99 -2.24
N HIS A 199 -5.14 35.68 -3.12
CA HIS A 199 -4.78 34.30 -3.43
C HIS A 199 -4.10 33.62 -2.24
N GLU A 200 -3.24 34.32 -1.49
CA GLU A 200 -2.61 33.77 -0.29
C GLU A 200 -3.65 33.48 0.81
N GLY A 201 -4.61 34.39 1.02
CA GLY A 201 -5.73 34.21 1.95
C GLY A 201 -6.60 33.01 1.58
N THR A 202 -6.91 32.87 0.29
CA THR A 202 -7.67 31.73 -0.25
C THR A 202 -6.89 30.42 -0.08
N LEU A 203 -5.60 30.41 -0.41
CA LEU A 203 -4.74 29.23 -0.22
C LEU A 203 -4.66 28.83 1.25
N LYS A 204 -4.56 29.80 2.18
CA LYS A 204 -4.62 29.54 3.63
C LYS A 204 -5.95 28.92 4.06
N ARG A 205 -7.08 29.26 3.42
CA ARG A 205 -8.38 28.62 3.67
C ARG A 205 -8.44 27.21 3.10
N VAL A 206 -7.93 26.97 1.90
CA VAL A 206 -7.83 25.63 1.28
C VAL A 206 -6.95 24.70 2.11
N LEU A 207 -5.79 25.18 2.58
CA LEU A 207 -4.92 24.42 3.48
C LEU A 207 -5.56 24.11 4.85
N LYS A 208 -6.58 24.88 5.25
CA LYS A 208 -7.42 24.63 6.44
C LYS A 208 -8.69 23.84 6.10
N GLN A 209 -8.83 23.34 4.87
CA GLN A 209 -10.00 22.60 4.36
C GLN A 209 -11.31 23.40 4.43
N LYS A 210 -11.24 24.74 4.37
CA LYS A 210 -12.41 25.63 4.45
C LYS A 210 -12.89 26.14 3.09
N ASP A 211 -12.19 25.77 2.03
CA ASP A 211 -12.39 26.31 0.68
C ASP A 211 -11.99 25.23 -0.34
N HIS A 212 -12.53 25.34 -1.56
CA HIS A 212 -12.37 24.38 -2.65
C HIS A 212 -11.64 24.97 -3.86
N ALA A 213 -11.12 26.19 -3.77
CA ALA A 213 -10.28 26.78 -4.81
C ALA A 213 -9.11 25.87 -5.17
N ARG A 214 -8.88 25.68 -6.47
CA ARG A 214 -7.88 24.72 -7.00
C ARG A 214 -6.76 25.37 -7.78
N VAL A 215 -6.97 26.60 -8.27
CA VAL A 215 -6.04 27.30 -9.13
C VAL A 215 -5.66 28.60 -8.45
N PHE A 216 -4.36 28.89 -8.41
CA PHE A 216 -3.84 30.11 -7.83
C PHE A 216 -2.73 30.69 -8.69
N GLU A 217 -2.64 32.01 -8.73
CA GLU A 217 -1.61 32.71 -9.48
C GLU A 217 -0.54 33.24 -8.54
N GLY A 218 0.70 33.22 -9.01
CA GLY A 218 1.84 33.77 -8.31
C GLY A 218 2.87 34.33 -9.26
N PHE A 219 3.78 35.11 -8.69
CA PHE A 219 4.84 35.76 -9.41
C PHE A 219 6.14 35.69 -8.62
N GLU A 220 7.23 35.59 -9.35
CA GLU A 220 8.58 35.77 -8.81
C GLU A 220 8.94 37.25 -8.93
N ALA A 221 9.37 37.85 -7.82
CA ALA A 221 9.86 39.21 -7.81
C ALA A 221 11.39 39.19 -7.97
N SER A 222 11.94 39.81 -9.01
CA SER A 222 13.39 40.04 -9.04
C SER A 222 13.76 41.08 -8.00
N THR A 223 14.57 40.70 -7.02
CA THR A 223 15.24 41.68 -6.15
C THR A 223 16.36 42.36 -6.92
N THR A 224 16.03 43.21 -7.90
CA THR A 224 16.93 44.24 -8.39
C THR A 224 16.80 45.45 -7.46
N SER A 225 17.93 45.86 -6.89
CA SER A 225 18.05 46.72 -5.71
C SER A 225 17.58 48.17 -5.86
N ASP A 226 17.04 48.60 -6.99
CA ASP A 226 16.79 50.02 -7.26
C ASP A 226 15.45 50.25 -7.98
N THR A 227 14.31 50.03 -7.31
CA THR A 227 13.05 50.80 -7.48
C THR A 227 11.96 50.23 -6.57
N SER A 228 11.15 51.11 -5.97
CA SER A 228 10.16 50.83 -4.92
C SER A 228 8.91 50.05 -5.35
N THR A 229 8.93 49.38 -6.51
CA THR A 229 7.85 48.53 -7.01
C THR A 229 8.44 47.30 -7.69
N PRO A 230 8.32 46.10 -7.10
CA PRO A 230 8.79 44.87 -7.73
C PRO A 230 7.97 44.61 -8.99
N THR A 231 8.63 44.62 -10.14
CA THR A 231 8.01 44.18 -11.40
C THR A 231 8.00 42.64 -11.43
N PRO A 232 6.86 42.00 -11.73
CA PRO A 232 6.79 40.53 -11.81
C PRO A 232 7.59 40.07 -13.02
N THR A 233 8.63 39.26 -12.81
CA THR A 233 9.50 38.76 -13.89
C THR A 233 8.98 37.47 -14.52
N ASN A 234 8.41 36.58 -13.72
CA ASN A 234 7.84 35.31 -14.16
C ASN A 234 6.49 35.08 -13.51
N ASN A 235 5.50 34.70 -14.32
CA ASN A 235 4.17 34.33 -13.85
C ASN A 235 4.08 32.81 -13.71
N TYR A 236 3.55 32.36 -12.58
CA TYR A 236 3.33 30.96 -12.27
C TYR A 236 1.88 30.71 -11.93
N THR A 237 1.38 29.52 -12.26
CA THR A 237 0.08 29.04 -11.79
C THR A 237 0.24 27.75 -11.00
N LEU A 238 -0.35 27.73 -9.80
CA LEU A 238 -0.45 26.59 -8.91
C LEU A 238 -1.81 25.92 -9.11
N THR A 239 -1.80 24.68 -9.60
CA THR A 239 -3.01 23.84 -9.66
C THR A 239 -2.93 22.73 -8.62
N ILE A 240 -3.87 22.71 -7.69
CA ILE A 240 -3.97 21.71 -6.62
C ILE A 240 -4.95 20.62 -7.07
N LYS A 241 -4.45 19.39 -7.24
CA LYS A 241 -5.28 18.18 -7.30
C LYS A 241 -5.45 17.65 -5.87
N PRO A 242 -6.64 17.76 -5.26
CA PRO A 242 -6.82 17.47 -3.85
C PRO A 242 -6.29 16.09 -3.47
N LEU A 243 -5.51 16.01 -2.39
CA LEU A 243 -4.95 14.78 -1.80
C LEU A 243 -3.99 13.98 -2.70
N VAL A 244 -3.69 14.44 -3.91
CA VAL A 244 -2.86 13.71 -4.89
C VAL A 244 -1.55 14.46 -5.16
N SER A 245 -1.64 15.65 -5.75
CA SER A 245 -0.48 16.37 -6.24
C SER A 245 -0.74 17.88 -6.40
N VAL A 246 0.35 18.60 -6.57
CA VAL A 246 0.37 19.99 -7.00
C VAL A 246 1.08 20.06 -8.35
N THR A 247 0.52 20.82 -9.26
CA THR A 247 1.11 21.14 -10.56
C THR A 247 1.47 22.61 -10.57
N ILE A 248 2.71 22.93 -10.93
CA ILE A 248 3.20 24.30 -11.08
C ILE A 248 3.51 24.51 -12.56
N THR A 249 2.81 25.45 -13.19
CA THR A 249 3.07 25.85 -14.58
C THR A 249 3.78 27.19 -14.58
N ASN A 250 4.94 27.26 -15.21
CA ASN A 250 5.63 28.51 -15.47
C ASN A 250 5.23 29.01 -16.87
N HIS A 251 4.64 30.20 -16.94
CA HIS A 251 4.15 30.79 -18.18
C HIS A 251 5.25 31.37 -19.07
N SER A 252 6.44 31.65 -18.52
CA SER A 252 7.53 32.22 -19.31
C SER A 252 8.25 31.19 -20.18
N ASN A 253 8.29 29.93 -19.74
CA ASN A 253 8.94 28.83 -20.46
C ASN A 253 7.96 27.71 -20.89
N GLY A 254 6.69 27.79 -20.49
CA GLY A 254 5.67 26.76 -20.74
C GLY A 254 5.92 25.44 -20.02
N GLN A 255 6.82 25.42 -19.02
CA GLN A 255 7.19 24.20 -18.30
C GLN A 255 6.16 23.89 -17.21
N GLU A 256 5.66 22.66 -17.20
CA GLU A 256 4.76 22.13 -16.18
C GLU A 256 5.49 21.10 -15.31
N THR A 257 5.57 21.34 -14.01
CA THR A 257 6.12 20.39 -13.03
C THR A 257 5.03 19.90 -12.10
N THR A 258 4.85 18.59 -12.01
CA THR A 258 3.89 17.97 -11.08
C THR A 258 4.63 17.32 -9.91
N HIS A 259 4.24 17.71 -8.70
CA HIS A 259 4.80 17.26 -7.44
C HIS A 259 3.75 16.47 -6.65
N PRO A 260 3.91 15.15 -6.47
CA PRO A 260 2.99 14.35 -5.67
C PRO A 260 3.12 14.67 -4.18
N PHE A 261 2.01 14.61 -3.44
CA PHE A 261 2.05 14.78 -1.98
C PHE A 261 2.59 13.55 -1.27
N LEU A 262 2.24 12.37 -1.77
CA LEU A 262 2.71 11.09 -1.28
C LEU A 262 3.74 10.55 -2.27
N SER A 263 4.98 10.36 -1.83
CA SER A 263 6.04 9.78 -2.66
C SER A 263 6.40 8.39 -2.13
N PRO A 264 5.62 7.34 -2.46
CA PRO A 264 5.94 5.97 -2.07
C PRO A 264 7.14 5.43 -2.86
N LEU A 265 8.03 4.72 -2.19
CA LEU A 265 9.13 3.96 -2.80
C LEU A 265 8.90 2.45 -2.75
N VAL A 266 7.99 2.00 -1.87
CA VAL A 266 7.64 0.58 -1.70
C VAL A 266 6.15 0.47 -1.41
N ILE A 267 5.46 -0.46 -2.08
CA ILE A 267 4.13 -0.91 -1.66
C ILE A 267 4.27 -2.32 -1.08
N PRO A 268 4.03 -2.51 0.24
CA PRO A 268 4.13 -3.81 0.87
C PRO A 268 3.17 -4.84 0.25
N ASP A 269 3.66 -6.07 0.08
CA ASP A 269 2.87 -7.22 -0.39
C ASP A 269 1.55 -7.40 0.35
N LYS A 270 1.52 -7.13 1.66
CA LYS A 270 0.29 -7.24 2.47
C LYS A 270 -0.83 -6.31 2.00
N TYR A 271 -0.48 -5.12 1.50
CA TYR A 271 -1.44 -4.14 0.99
C TYR A 271 -1.94 -4.53 -0.39
N LEU A 272 -1.06 -5.10 -1.23
CA LEU A 272 -1.44 -5.63 -2.54
C LEU A 272 -2.36 -6.85 -2.40
N ARG A 273 -2.17 -7.70 -1.40
CA ARG A 273 -2.98 -8.92 -1.18
C ARG A 273 -4.33 -8.65 -0.51
N GLY A 274 -4.59 -7.43 -0.04
CA GLY A 274 -5.82 -7.08 0.69
C GLY A 274 -5.81 -7.45 2.18
N SER A 275 -4.64 -7.66 2.79
CA SER A 275 -4.53 -7.90 4.24
C SER A 275 -4.38 -6.57 4.97
N ALA A 276 -5.49 -6.03 5.47
CA ALA A 276 -5.43 -5.03 6.53
C ALA A 276 -4.91 -5.74 7.80
N ALA A 277 -3.97 -5.13 8.52
CA ALA A 277 -3.33 -5.77 9.67
C ALA A 277 -4.30 -5.93 10.87
N SER A 278 -5.23 -6.88 10.82
CA SER A 278 -6.10 -7.30 11.94
C SER A 278 -5.68 -8.67 12.50
N ASN A 279 -4.39 -8.89 12.74
CA ASN A 279 -3.98 -9.92 13.69
C ASN A 279 -4.23 -9.40 15.12
N SER A 280 -5.50 -9.35 15.51
CA SER A 280 -5.90 -9.19 16.91
C SER A 280 -5.44 -10.44 17.65
N ALA A 281 -4.55 -10.24 18.62
CA ALA A 281 -4.17 -11.29 19.55
C ALA A 281 -5.27 -11.42 20.61
N SER A 282 -6.49 -11.82 20.22
CA SER A 282 -7.54 -12.32 21.12
C SER A 282 -8.82 -12.64 20.35
N SER A 283 -9.05 -13.91 20.01
CA SER A 283 -10.41 -14.46 20.01
C SER A 283 -10.36 -15.99 20.01
N SER A 284 -11.01 -16.54 21.03
CA SER A 284 -11.31 -17.96 21.17
C SER A 284 -12.13 -18.48 19.99
N PRO A 285 -12.00 -19.77 19.62
CA PRO A 285 -12.76 -20.36 18.53
C PRO A 285 -14.12 -20.80 19.05
N ALA A 286 -15.12 -19.90 19.07
CA ALA A 286 -16.51 -20.27 19.29
C ALA A 286 -17.46 -19.13 18.89
N SER A 287 -17.70 -18.97 17.59
CA SER A 287 -19.02 -18.61 17.05
C SER A 287 -18.93 -18.50 15.53
N SER A 288 -19.54 -19.47 14.87
CA SER A 288 -19.84 -19.47 13.45
C SER A 288 -20.99 -18.52 13.17
N SER A 289 -20.73 -17.42 12.44
CA SER A 289 -21.47 -17.03 11.22
C SER A 289 -21.20 -15.56 10.83
N VAL A 290 -20.79 -15.38 9.57
CA VAL A 290 -20.88 -14.17 8.72
C VAL A 290 -19.70 -13.17 8.75
N ALA A 291 -19.08 -13.04 7.58
CA ALA A 291 -18.08 -12.06 7.09
C ALA A 291 -16.64 -12.17 7.64
N SER A 292 -15.77 -12.76 6.81
CA SER A 292 -14.32 -12.75 6.92
C SER A 292 -13.78 -11.30 6.99
N GLU A 293 -13.06 -10.95 8.06
CA GLU A 293 -12.31 -9.68 8.15
C GLU A 293 -11.09 -9.63 7.20
N ASP A 294 -10.88 -10.64 6.36
CA ASP A 294 -9.86 -10.65 5.31
C ASP A 294 -10.41 -10.02 4.01
N GLY A 295 -10.03 -8.79 3.70
CA GLY A 295 -10.42 -8.11 2.47
C GLY A 295 -9.92 -6.67 2.35
N PHE A 296 -10.11 -6.08 1.16
CA PHE A 296 -9.74 -4.69 0.89
C PHE A 296 -10.65 -3.71 1.64
N SER A 297 -10.13 -3.07 2.68
CA SER A 297 -10.82 -1.97 3.34
C SER A 297 -10.86 -0.73 2.45
N GLN A 298 -11.89 0.11 2.61
CA GLN A 298 -12.03 1.34 1.82
C GLN A 298 -10.78 2.23 1.90
N ALA A 299 -10.20 2.37 3.11
CA ALA A 299 -8.97 3.13 3.30
C ALA A 299 -7.79 2.56 2.50
N LEU A 300 -7.68 1.22 2.39
CA LEU A 300 -6.65 0.57 1.59
C LEU A 300 -6.83 0.84 0.09
N ILE A 301 -8.07 0.78 -0.40
CA ILE A 301 -8.39 1.08 -1.81
C ILE A 301 -8.07 2.55 -2.12
N THR A 302 -8.52 3.48 -1.26
CA THR A 302 -8.20 4.91 -1.38
C THR A 302 -6.69 5.15 -1.37
N TYR A 303 -5.96 4.47 -0.50
CA TYR A 303 -4.51 4.56 -0.49
C TYR A 303 -3.90 4.07 -1.81
N LEU A 304 -4.24 2.88 -2.28
CA LEU A 304 -3.71 2.35 -3.55
C LEU A 304 -4.04 3.28 -4.72
N GLU A 305 -5.23 3.86 -4.75
CA GLU A 305 -5.64 4.83 -5.76
C GLU A 305 -4.83 6.14 -5.66
N VAL A 306 -4.62 6.69 -4.46
CA VAL A 306 -3.77 7.86 -4.25
C VAL A 306 -2.33 7.58 -4.70
N ASN A 307 -1.79 6.39 -4.41
CA ASN A 307 -0.46 5.99 -4.88
C ASN A 307 -0.44 5.91 -6.42
N ARG A 308 -1.43 5.28 -7.05
CA ARG A 308 -1.58 5.22 -8.51
C ARG A 308 -1.55 6.62 -9.14
N LEU A 309 -2.31 7.55 -8.60
CA LEU A 309 -2.37 8.93 -9.09
C LEU A 309 -1.06 9.69 -8.84
N ALA A 310 -0.46 9.53 -7.66
CA ALA A 310 0.81 10.17 -7.29
C ALA A 310 2.00 9.68 -8.13
N LEU A 311 1.96 8.44 -8.61
CA LEU A 311 2.96 7.85 -9.50
C LEU A 311 2.82 8.31 -10.96
N GLY A 312 1.81 9.12 -11.29
CA GLY A 312 1.56 9.57 -12.65
C GLY A 312 0.85 8.54 -13.54
N CYS A 313 0.31 7.45 -12.96
CA CYS A 313 -0.42 6.40 -13.70
C CYS A 313 -1.81 6.87 -14.23
N SER A 314 -2.03 8.17 -14.34
CA SER A 314 -3.22 8.78 -14.95
C SER A 314 -3.00 9.18 -16.40
N ILE A 315 -1.74 9.20 -16.84
CA ILE A 315 -1.34 9.65 -18.17
C ILE A 315 -1.17 8.42 -19.06
N ASP A 316 -1.84 8.43 -20.20
CA ASP A 316 -1.79 7.39 -21.24
C ASP A 316 -1.09 7.87 -22.52
N THR A 317 -0.43 9.04 -22.48
CA THR A 317 0.36 9.57 -23.59
C THR A 317 1.65 8.77 -23.76
N LEU A 318 1.93 8.35 -25.00
CA LEU A 318 3.16 7.67 -25.35
C LEU A 318 4.28 8.68 -25.71
N PRO A 319 5.55 8.40 -25.35
CA PRO A 319 6.02 7.29 -24.51
C PRO A 319 5.54 7.46 -23.06
N LEU A 320 5.27 6.34 -22.36
CA LEU A 320 4.82 6.44 -20.98
C LEU A 320 5.93 7.06 -20.16
N THR A 321 5.58 8.03 -19.31
CA THR A 321 6.57 8.67 -18.45
C THR A 321 7.10 7.64 -17.46
N PRO A 322 8.43 7.40 -17.41
CA PRO A 322 8.99 6.50 -16.42
C PRO A 322 8.70 7.06 -15.02
N LEU A 323 8.52 6.16 -14.06
CA LEU A 323 8.33 6.55 -12.67
C LEU A 323 9.52 7.40 -12.22
N GLN A 324 9.25 8.60 -11.68
CA GLN A 324 10.29 9.50 -11.16
C GLN A 324 11.20 8.81 -10.14
N HIS A 325 10.67 7.83 -9.41
CA HIS A 325 11.41 6.96 -8.50
C HIS A 325 11.10 5.49 -8.74
N PRO A 326 12.09 4.58 -8.64
CA PRO A 326 11.86 3.14 -8.84
C PRO A 326 11.01 2.57 -7.70
N LEU A 327 9.70 2.46 -7.96
CA LEU A 327 8.76 1.84 -7.04
C LEU A 327 9.00 0.33 -6.98
N ALA A 328 9.25 -0.19 -5.78
CA ALA A 328 9.28 -1.63 -5.56
C ALA A 328 7.85 -2.16 -5.39
N LEU A 329 7.39 -2.92 -6.38
CA LEU A 329 6.08 -3.59 -6.40
C LEU A 329 6.24 -5.06 -6.79
N SER A 330 5.56 -5.95 -6.07
CA SER A 330 5.58 -7.39 -6.33
C SER A 330 4.39 -7.78 -7.21
N ARG A 331 4.64 -8.08 -8.50
CA ARG A 331 3.61 -8.56 -9.42
C ARG A 331 2.91 -9.83 -8.89
N PRO A 332 3.59 -10.85 -8.33
CA PRO A 332 2.91 -11.99 -7.72
C PRO A 332 1.94 -11.63 -6.59
N ALA A 333 2.32 -10.67 -5.73
CA ALA A 333 1.45 -10.20 -4.66
C ALA A 333 0.24 -9.43 -5.20
N LEU A 334 0.43 -8.67 -6.28
CA LEU A 334 -0.64 -7.95 -6.95
C LEU A 334 -1.61 -8.92 -7.65
N GLN A 335 -1.11 -9.94 -8.33
CA GLN A 335 -1.94 -11.00 -8.93
C GLN A 335 -2.74 -11.78 -7.88
N GLN A 336 -2.15 -12.03 -6.71
CA GLN A 336 -2.88 -12.59 -5.58
C GLN A 336 -3.95 -11.61 -5.07
N GLY A 337 -3.65 -10.32 -5.03
CA GLY A 337 -4.60 -9.24 -4.72
C GLY A 337 -5.81 -9.21 -5.63
N ILE A 338 -5.59 -9.28 -6.95
CA ILE A 338 -6.64 -9.35 -7.97
C ILE A 338 -7.56 -10.55 -7.68
N HIS A 339 -6.98 -11.72 -7.40
CA HIS A 339 -7.73 -12.91 -7.03
C HIS A 339 -8.54 -12.72 -5.73
N THR A 340 -7.93 -12.12 -4.70
CA THR A 340 -8.64 -11.79 -3.45
C THR A 340 -9.80 -10.82 -3.70
N ALA A 341 -9.62 -9.81 -4.55
CA ALA A 341 -10.67 -8.84 -4.89
C ALA A 341 -11.84 -9.49 -5.62
N LEU A 342 -11.56 -10.46 -6.50
CA LEU A 342 -12.59 -11.27 -7.18
C LEU A 342 -13.38 -12.14 -6.19
N ILE A 343 -12.69 -12.85 -5.28
CA ILE A 343 -13.36 -13.67 -4.25
C ILE A 343 -14.20 -12.81 -3.31
N ALA A 344 -13.69 -11.65 -2.93
CA ALA A 344 -14.38 -10.71 -2.05
C ALA A 344 -15.48 -9.90 -2.74
N ASN A 345 -15.70 -10.10 -4.06
CA ASN A 345 -16.66 -9.36 -4.87
C ASN A 345 -16.49 -7.83 -4.76
N ASN A 346 -15.24 -7.35 -4.74
CA ASN A 346 -14.91 -5.94 -4.54
C ASN A 346 -14.40 -5.31 -5.85
N LEU A 347 -15.34 -4.76 -6.63
CA LEU A 347 -15.04 -4.17 -7.95
C LEU A 347 -14.08 -2.96 -7.86
N PRO A 348 -14.24 -2.00 -6.93
CA PRO A 348 -13.29 -0.89 -6.80
C PRO A 348 -11.85 -1.35 -6.55
N ALA A 349 -11.66 -2.33 -5.66
CA ALA A 349 -10.34 -2.90 -5.41
C ALA A 349 -9.76 -3.58 -6.67
N LEU A 350 -10.59 -4.36 -7.39
CA LEU A 350 -10.18 -5.00 -8.64
C LEU A 350 -9.71 -3.97 -9.68
N LEU A 351 -10.49 -2.91 -9.90
CA LEU A 351 -10.16 -1.88 -10.88
C LEU A 351 -8.86 -1.15 -10.54
N THR A 352 -8.67 -0.73 -9.28
CA THR A 352 -7.42 -0.08 -8.86
C THR A 352 -6.21 -1.00 -9.02
N LEU A 353 -6.34 -2.30 -8.70
CA LEU A 353 -5.25 -3.27 -8.85
C LEU A 353 -4.93 -3.56 -10.32
N LEU A 354 -5.94 -3.71 -11.19
CA LEU A 354 -5.72 -3.95 -12.62
C LEU A 354 -5.01 -2.76 -13.28
N LYS A 355 -5.42 -1.53 -12.95
CA LYS A 355 -4.74 -0.31 -13.44
C LYS A 355 -3.29 -0.25 -12.98
N LEU A 356 -3.02 -0.61 -11.71
CA LEU A 356 -1.66 -0.67 -11.18
C LEU A 356 -0.82 -1.76 -11.86
N ASP A 357 -1.36 -2.97 -12.07
CA ASP A 357 -0.65 -4.07 -12.74
C ASP A 357 -0.27 -3.69 -14.17
N GLU A 358 -1.25 -3.21 -14.94
CA GLU A 358 -1.07 -2.93 -16.35
C GLU A 358 -0.08 -1.78 -16.56
N TYR A 359 -0.22 -0.70 -15.80
CA TYR A 359 0.71 0.43 -15.89
C TYR A 359 2.12 0.01 -15.50
N TYR A 360 2.27 -0.68 -14.36
CA TYR A 360 3.59 -1.10 -13.87
C TYR A 360 4.28 -2.04 -14.86
N PHE A 361 3.56 -3.06 -15.35
CA PHE A 361 4.08 -3.98 -16.36
C PHE A 361 4.57 -3.21 -17.60
N ARG A 362 3.73 -2.33 -18.16
CA ARG A 362 4.06 -1.62 -19.40
C ARG A 362 5.23 -0.65 -19.25
N VAL A 363 5.35 0.05 -18.11
CA VAL A 363 6.49 0.93 -17.84
C VAL A 363 7.79 0.13 -17.67
N THR A 364 7.76 -0.99 -16.94
CA THR A 364 8.94 -1.84 -16.78
C THR A 364 9.39 -2.46 -18.11
N GLU A 365 8.45 -2.93 -18.94
CA GLU A 365 8.76 -3.45 -20.28
C GLU A 365 9.32 -2.36 -21.21
N GLN A 366 8.77 -1.14 -21.20
CA GLN A 366 9.33 -0.03 -21.98
C GLN A 366 10.78 0.30 -21.58
N GLN A 367 11.10 0.25 -20.28
CA GLN A 367 12.47 0.45 -19.80
C GLN A 367 13.42 -0.63 -20.33
N HIS A 368 12.98 -1.89 -20.39
CA HIS A 368 13.76 -2.97 -20.97
C HIS A 368 14.05 -2.78 -22.46
N ILE A 369 13.05 -2.30 -23.22
CA ILE A 369 13.20 -1.99 -24.66
C ILE A 369 14.20 -0.84 -24.87
N THR A 370 14.14 0.22 -24.05
CA THR A 370 15.08 1.36 -24.18
C THR A 370 16.50 1.08 -23.70
N ALA A 371 16.71 0.07 -22.85
CA ALA A 371 18.03 -0.27 -22.31
C ALA A 371 18.82 -1.24 -23.19
N GLN A 372 18.14 -1.91 -24.13
CA GLN A 372 18.76 -2.73 -25.16
C GLN A 372 18.69 -1.94 -26.46
N ASP A 373 19.80 -1.30 -26.88
CA ASP A 373 20.00 -0.74 -28.23
C ASP A 373 19.83 -1.85 -29.29
N GLN A 374 18.60 -2.29 -29.54
CA GLN A 374 18.28 -3.39 -30.43
C GLN A 374 17.33 -2.92 -31.53
N ASP A 375 17.58 -3.48 -32.71
CA ASP A 375 16.86 -3.25 -33.96
C ASP A 375 15.33 -3.26 -33.71
N PRO A 376 14.59 -2.17 -34.06
CA PRO A 376 13.17 -2.01 -33.74
C PRO A 376 12.26 -3.07 -34.38
N ASP A 377 12.77 -3.87 -35.31
CA ASP A 377 11.99 -4.83 -36.09
C ASP A 377 11.99 -6.27 -35.56
N GLN A 378 12.76 -6.63 -34.51
CA GLN A 378 12.96 -8.06 -34.18
C GLN A 378 12.81 -8.50 -32.72
N SER A 379 12.55 -7.59 -31.77
CA SER A 379 12.34 -8.00 -30.37
C SER A 379 10.85 -8.22 -30.07
N PRO A 380 10.40 -9.46 -29.75
CA PRO A 380 8.99 -9.69 -29.44
C PRO A 380 8.62 -8.95 -28.15
N VAL A 381 7.77 -7.93 -28.27
CA VAL A 381 7.24 -7.20 -27.12
C VAL A 381 6.42 -8.17 -26.28
N LEU A 382 6.77 -8.32 -25.00
CA LEU A 382 6.05 -9.23 -24.11
C LEU A 382 4.63 -8.71 -23.89
N PRO A 383 3.58 -9.47 -24.24
CA PRO A 383 2.21 -9.02 -24.06
C PRO A 383 1.86 -9.02 -22.56
N TYR A 384 1.13 -7.99 -22.15
CA TYR A 384 0.49 -7.97 -20.85
C TYR A 384 -0.53 -9.11 -20.77
N THR A 385 -0.39 -9.99 -19.79
CA THR A 385 -1.21 -11.20 -19.65
C THR A 385 -1.72 -11.38 -18.23
N LEU A 386 -2.98 -11.80 -18.12
CA LEU A 386 -3.63 -12.16 -16.88
C LEU A 386 -3.75 -13.69 -16.74
N PRO A 387 -3.59 -14.25 -15.53
CA PRO A 387 -3.81 -15.67 -15.29
C PRO A 387 -5.23 -16.13 -15.61
N ALA A 388 -5.37 -17.23 -16.35
CA ALA A 388 -6.66 -17.89 -16.67
C ALA A 388 -7.56 -18.12 -15.44
N LYS A 389 -6.95 -18.42 -14.29
CA LYS A 389 -7.66 -18.62 -13.01
C LYS A 389 -8.52 -17.41 -12.61
N HIS A 390 -8.15 -16.19 -12.98
CA HIS A 390 -8.90 -14.99 -12.62
C HIS A 390 -10.25 -14.94 -13.35
N PHE A 391 -10.28 -15.28 -14.63
CA PHE A 391 -11.51 -15.36 -15.42
C PHE A 391 -12.47 -16.41 -14.86
N ARG A 392 -11.96 -17.62 -14.53
CA ARG A 392 -12.75 -18.66 -13.86
C ARG A 392 -13.29 -18.20 -12.51
N THR A 393 -12.45 -17.51 -11.72
CA THR A 393 -12.87 -16.97 -10.41
C THR A 393 -13.98 -15.94 -10.56
N ALA A 394 -13.86 -15.01 -11.52
CA ALA A 394 -14.89 -13.99 -11.78
C ALA A 394 -16.25 -14.64 -12.09
N MET A 395 -16.25 -15.67 -12.93
CA MET A 395 -17.45 -16.43 -13.28
C MET A 395 -18.06 -17.14 -12.06
N HIS A 396 -17.26 -17.82 -11.23
CA HIS A 396 -17.78 -18.59 -10.10
C HIS A 396 -18.31 -17.72 -8.96
N PHE A 397 -17.66 -16.60 -8.65
CA PHE A 397 -18.02 -15.77 -7.50
C PHE A 397 -19.01 -14.65 -7.84
N ALA A 398 -19.13 -14.27 -9.12
CA ALA A 398 -20.02 -13.23 -9.60
C ALA A 398 -20.81 -13.64 -10.87
N PRO A 399 -21.50 -14.80 -10.89
CA PRO A 399 -22.06 -15.39 -12.13
C PRO A 399 -23.16 -14.56 -12.77
N ARG A 400 -23.84 -13.69 -12.01
CA ARG A 400 -24.95 -12.85 -12.50
C ARG A 400 -24.53 -11.44 -12.90
N SER A 401 -23.31 -11.03 -12.58
CA SER A 401 -22.80 -9.68 -12.85
C SER A 401 -21.56 -9.78 -13.72
N PRO A 402 -21.66 -9.52 -15.03
CA PRO A 402 -20.53 -9.63 -15.95
C PRO A 402 -19.46 -8.56 -15.68
N GLU A 403 -19.71 -7.55 -14.84
CA GLU A 403 -18.83 -6.42 -14.54
C GLU A 403 -17.39 -6.83 -14.19
N PHE A 404 -17.21 -7.85 -13.36
CA PHE A 404 -15.87 -8.34 -12.99
C PHE A 404 -15.15 -8.98 -14.18
N PHE A 405 -15.88 -9.75 -14.99
CA PHE A 405 -15.34 -10.38 -16.19
C PHE A 405 -15.03 -9.32 -17.26
N GLN A 406 -15.92 -8.35 -17.46
CA GLN A 406 -15.74 -7.19 -18.32
C GLN A 406 -14.52 -6.37 -17.89
N ALA A 407 -14.29 -6.16 -16.59
CA ALA A 407 -13.10 -5.48 -16.09
C ALA A 407 -11.81 -6.24 -16.43
N LEU A 408 -11.80 -7.58 -16.31
CA LEU A 408 -10.65 -8.41 -16.70
C LEU A 408 -10.40 -8.37 -18.21
N VAL A 409 -11.47 -8.48 -19.00
CA VAL A 409 -11.41 -8.38 -20.47
C VAL A 409 -10.93 -7.00 -20.91
N ARG A 410 -11.41 -5.92 -20.27
CA ARG A 410 -10.96 -4.55 -20.53
C ARG A 410 -9.47 -4.37 -20.20
N ALA A 411 -8.93 -5.13 -19.24
CA ALA A 411 -7.50 -5.15 -18.94
C ALA A 411 -6.68 -5.89 -20.01
N SER A 412 -7.15 -7.08 -20.42
CA SER A 412 -6.53 -7.90 -21.46
C SER A 412 -7.52 -8.95 -21.95
N ALA A 413 -8.12 -8.69 -23.12
CA ALA A 413 -9.03 -9.63 -23.76
C ALA A 413 -8.28 -10.88 -24.26
N GLU A 414 -7.03 -10.71 -24.66
CA GLU A 414 -6.17 -11.78 -25.19
C GLU A 414 -5.71 -12.76 -24.12
N SER A 415 -6.01 -12.49 -22.85
CA SER A 415 -5.76 -13.40 -21.73
C SER A 415 -6.91 -14.37 -21.45
N VAL A 416 -8.05 -14.22 -22.14
CA VAL A 416 -9.19 -15.14 -22.01
C VAL A 416 -8.77 -16.53 -22.52
N PRO A 417 -8.97 -17.60 -21.75
CA PRO A 417 -8.72 -18.96 -22.22
C PRO A 417 -9.60 -19.30 -23.44
N ALA A 418 -8.99 -19.73 -24.55
CA ALA A 418 -9.73 -20.05 -25.79
C ALA A 418 -10.66 -21.26 -25.65
N ASP A 419 -10.18 -22.36 -25.05
CA ASP A 419 -10.88 -23.64 -24.98
C ASP A 419 -11.37 -23.98 -23.56
N ASP A 420 -12.06 -23.04 -22.91
CA ASP A 420 -12.55 -23.22 -21.54
C ASP A 420 -14.06 -23.46 -21.50
N ALA A 421 -14.43 -24.72 -21.28
CA ALA A 421 -15.82 -25.16 -21.28
C ALA A 421 -16.69 -24.44 -20.24
N ASP A 422 -16.13 -24.07 -19.08
CA ASP A 422 -16.90 -23.39 -18.04
C ASP A 422 -17.25 -21.96 -18.48
N ILE A 423 -16.29 -21.25 -19.09
CA ILE A 423 -16.49 -19.89 -19.61
C ILE A 423 -17.47 -19.91 -20.79
N THR A 424 -17.33 -20.87 -21.72
CA THR A 424 -18.26 -21.03 -22.84
C THR A 424 -19.68 -21.28 -22.35
N TYR A 425 -19.84 -22.22 -21.41
CA TYR A 425 -21.14 -22.53 -20.83
C TYR A 425 -21.75 -21.29 -20.17
N TRP A 426 -20.98 -20.58 -19.35
CA TRP A 426 -21.45 -19.35 -18.70
C TRP A 426 -21.86 -18.27 -19.70
N ALA A 427 -21.04 -18.02 -20.73
CA ALA A 427 -21.34 -17.03 -21.77
C ALA A 427 -22.64 -17.35 -22.52
N MET A 428 -22.92 -18.62 -22.81
CA MET A 428 -24.20 -19.05 -23.40
C MET A 428 -25.39 -18.83 -22.46
N HIS A 429 -25.18 -18.95 -21.14
CA HIS A 429 -26.24 -18.78 -20.13
C HIS A 429 -26.57 -17.33 -19.82
N LEU A 430 -25.66 -16.39 -20.05
CA LEU A 430 -25.93 -14.97 -19.83
C LEU A 430 -27.04 -14.44 -20.74
N GLN A 431 -27.15 -14.97 -21.97
CA GLN A 431 -28.10 -14.54 -23.00
C GLN A 431 -28.11 -13.01 -23.26
N ASP A 432 -27.01 -12.32 -22.94
CA ASP A 432 -26.83 -10.90 -23.13
C ASP A 432 -25.87 -10.61 -24.30
N PRO A 433 -25.78 -9.36 -24.77
CA PRO A 433 -24.86 -8.99 -25.85
C PRO A 433 -23.39 -9.28 -25.50
N PHE A 434 -23.05 -9.23 -24.22
CA PHE A 434 -21.70 -9.53 -23.75
C PHE A 434 -21.33 -11.01 -23.93
N GLY A 435 -22.22 -11.93 -23.59
CA GLY A 435 -22.01 -13.37 -23.77
C GLY A 435 -21.81 -13.74 -25.24
N GLN A 436 -22.62 -13.17 -26.14
CA GLN A 436 -22.45 -13.37 -27.59
C GLN A 436 -21.10 -12.83 -28.09
N TRP A 437 -20.72 -11.63 -27.64
CA TRP A 437 -19.43 -11.05 -27.96
C TRP A 437 -18.26 -11.89 -27.43
N LEU A 438 -18.38 -12.43 -26.21
CA LEU A 438 -17.35 -13.25 -25.58
C LEU A 438 -17.13 -14.58 -26.32
N LEU A 439 -18.21 -15.23 -26.78
CA LEU A 439 -18.10 -16.45 -27.59
C LEU A 439 -17.35 -16.19 -28.90
N ARG A 440 -17.64 -15.06 -29.56
CA ARG A 440 -16.93 -14.67 -30.78
C ARG A 440 -15.47 -14.29 -30.51
N LEU A 441 -15.17 -13.67 -29.37
CA LEU A 441 -13.79 -13.45 -28.93
C LEU A 441 -13.06 -14.78 -28.78
N MET A 442 -13.65 -15.76 -28.08
CA MET A 442 -13.07 -17.09 -27.83
C MET A 442 -12.74 -17.83 -29.13
N GLU A 443 -13.62 -17.77 -30.13
CA GLU A 443 -13.42 -18.37 -31.46
C GLU A 443 -12.20 -17.77 -32.19
N LEU A 444 -11.96 -16.47 -32.04
CA LEU A 444 -10.89 -15.74 -32.73
C LEU A 444 -9.58 -15.64 -31.92
N MET A 445 -9.51 -16.23 -30.73
CA MET A 445 -8.40 -16.02 -29.77
C MET A 445 -7.00 -16.23 -30.35
N PRO A 446 -6.69 -17.31 -31.10
CA PRO A 446 -5.34 -17.53 -31.62
C PRO A 446 -4.84 -16.37 -32.49
N GLU A 447 -5.73 -15.85 -33.35
CA GLU A 447 -5.44 -14.70 -34.22
C GLU A 447 -5.32 -13.40 -33.39
N GLN A 448 -6.17 -13.22 -32.38
CA GLN A 448 -6.12 -12.05 -31.51
C GLN A 448 -4.79 -11.98 -30.75
N THR A 449 -4.37 -13.08 -30.13
CA THR A 449 -3.11 -13.17 -29.39
C THR A 449 -1.90 -12.98 -30.30
N ALA A 450 -1.93 -13.53 -31.52
CA ALA A 450 -0.84 -13.34 -32.48
C ALA A 450 -0.69 -11.87 -32.90
N ALA A 451 -1.79 -11.19 -33.21
CA ALA A 451 -1.78 -9.79 -33.60
C ALA A 451 -1.33 -8.86 -32.45
N ALA A 452 -1.78 -9.12 -31.22
CA ALA A 452 -1.38 -8.35 -30.04
C ALA A 452 0.11 -8.48 -29.70
N LYS A 453 0.73 -9.63 -30.01
CA LYS A 453 2.19 -9.82 -29.87
C LYS A 453 3.00 -8.98 -30.86
N LEU A 454 2.47 -8.70 -32.05
CA LEU A 454 3.14 -7.89 -33.07
C LEU A 454 3.16 -6.41 -32.68
N ASN A 455 2.02 -5.87 -32.20
CA ASN A 455 1.94 -4.51 -31.72
C ASN A 455 0.84 -4.39 -30.65
N PRO A 456 1.18 -4.45 -29.35
CA PRO A 456 0.17 -4.47 -28.30
C PRO A 456 -0.56 -3.13 -28.15
N VAL A 457 -0.01 -2.02 -28.64
CA VAL A 457 -0.67 -0.71 -28.57
C VAL A 457 -1.83 -0.62 -29.55
N GLN A 458 -1.62 -1.12 -30.78
CA GLN A 458 -2.56 -0.92 -31.89
C GLN A 458 -3.39 -2.15 -32.23
N ASN A 459 -2.89 -3.35 -31.95
CA ASN A 459 -3.49 -4.61 -32.40
C ASN A 459 -4.16 -5.40 -31.26
N SER A 460 -4.06 -4.96 -30.01
CA SER A 460 -4.89 -5.49 -28.93
C SER A 460 -6.33 -5.00 -29.06
N VAL A 461 -7.29 -5.76 -28.56
CA VAL A 461 -8.70 -5.34 -28.47
C VAL A 461 -8.82 -4.13 -27.52
N PHE A 462 -8.13 -4.21 -26.38
CA PHE A 462 -8.02 -3.12 -25.42
C PHE A 462 -6.58 -2.82 -25.07
N TRP A 463 -6.26 -1.53 -24.95
CA TRP A 463 -4.96 -1.05 -24.47
C TRP A 463 -5.17 0.01 -23.40
N MET A 464 -4.68 -0.22 -22.18
CA MET A 464 -4.95 0.65 -21.02
C MET A 464 -6.44 0.89 -20.82
N GLY A 465 -7.25 -0.14 -21.04
CA GLY A 465 -8.71 -0.08 -21.00
C GLY A 465 -9.38 0.74 -22.10
N ARG A 466 -8.62 1.34 -23.03
CA ARG A 466 -9.14 1.98 -24.24
C ARG A 466 -9.46 0.92 -25.29
N ALA A 467 -10.60 1.06 -25.97
CA ALA A 467 -10.96 0.16 -27.07
C ALA A 467 -10.30 0.59 -28.40
N ASN A 468 -9.63 -0.33 -29.08
CA ASN A 468 -9.02 -0.08 -30.39
C ASN A 468 -10.00 -0.30 -31.56
N ALA A 469 -11.15 0.39 -31.51
CA ALA A 469 -12.25 0.22 -32.48
C ALA A 469 -11.84 0.58 -33.92
N ASP A 470 -10.92 1.52 -34.11
CA ASP A 470 -10.47 1.94 -35.46
C ASP A 470 -9.79 0.81 -36.25
N ARG A 471 -9.27 -0.22 -35.56
CA ARG A 471 -8.43 -1.28 -36.16
C ARG A 471 -8.92 -2.69 -35.87
N ARG A 472 -9.75 -2.89 -34.84
CA ARG A 472 -10.21 -4.20 -34.39
C ARG A 472 -11.73 -4.25 -34.42
N GLU A 473 -12.27 -5.10 -35.28
CA GLU A 473 -13.72 -5.31 -35.39
C GLU A 473 -14.34 -5.73 -34.05
N LEU A 474 -13.68 -6.63 -33.29
CA LEU A 474 -14.13 -7.03 -31.97
C LEU A 474 -14.25 -5.87 -30.97
N ALA A 475 -13.36 -4.88 -31.03
CA ALA A 475 -13.45 -3.69 -30.19
C ALA A 475 -14.66 -2.83 -30.58
N SER A 476 -14.91 -2.64 -31.88
CA SER A 476 -16.08 -1.90 -32.38
C SER A 476 -17.40 -2.59 -32.04
N LEU A 477 -17.45 -3.91 -32.15
CA LEU A 477 -18.61 -4.71 -31.74
C LEU A 477 -18.85 -4.60 -30.23
N TYR A 478 -17.80 -4.58 -29.41
CA TYR A 478 -17.93 -4.35 -27.97
C TYR A 478 -18.58 -3.00 -27.68
N LEU A 479 -18.09 -1.93 -28.31
CA LEU A 479 -18.62 -0.58 -28.13
C LEU A 479 -20.10 -0.45 -28.56
N ARG A 480 -20.43 -1.05 -29.71
CA ARG A 480 -21.78 -1.00 -30.27
C ARG A 480 -22.77 -1.87 -29.50
N ASP A 481 -22.43 -3.13 -29.31
CA ASP A 481 -23.38 -4.16 -28.87
C ASP A 481 -23.36 -4.33 -27.34
N VAL A 482 -22.19 -4.23 -26.68
CA VAL A 482 -22.05 -4.42 -25.22
C VAL A 482 -22.26 -3.11 -24.45
N LEU A 483 -21.67 -2.01 -24.91
CA LEU A 483 -21.82 -0.70 -24.25
C LEU A 483 -23.01 0.13 -24.76
N GLY A 484 -23.78 -0.38 -25.71
CA GLY A 484 -25.00 0.28 -26.20
C GLY A 484 -24.75 1.47 -27.13
N GLY A 485 -23.71 1.43 -27.97
CA GLY A 485 -23.46 2.44 -29.00
C GLY A 485 -22.52 3.57 -28.56
N VAL A 486 -21.65 3.33 -27.58
CA VAL A 486 -20.63 4.31 -27.19
C VAL A 486 -19.63 4.51 -28.33
N GLU A 487 -19.46 5.74 -28.84
CA GLU A 487 -18.58 6.00 -29.98
C GLU A 487 -17.11 5.66 -29.69
N ARG A 488 -16.66 5.92 -28.46
CA ARG A 488 -15.28 5.72 -28.03
C ARG A 488 -15.21 5.41 -26.54
N LEU A 489 -14.42 4.41 -26.20
CA LEU A 489 -14.07 4.09 -24.80
C LEU A 489 -12.65 4.57 -24.53
N ASP A 490 -12.52 5.61 -23.71
CA ASP A 490 -11.23 6.17 -23.33
C ASP A 490 -10.44 5.28 -22.36
N SER A 491 -9.16 5.63 -22.16
CA SER A 491 -8.29 4.92 -21.24
C SER A 491 -8.82 4.98 -19.82
N TRP A 492 -8.88 3.81 -19.17
CA TRP A 492 -9.31 3.75 -17.78
C TRP A 492 -8.27 4.31 -16.80
N MET A 493 -7.08 4.68 -17.27
CA MET A 493 -6.04 5.28 -16.44
C MET A 493 -6.48 6.66 -15.94
N GLY A 494 -7.22 7.42 -16.73
CA GLY A 494 -7.78 8.72 -16.33
C GLY A 494 -9.00 8.61 -15.42
N GLU A 495 -9.68 7.46 -15.39
CA GLU A 495 -10.94 7.28 -14.66
C GLU A 495 -10.69 7.10 -13.15
N VAL A 496 -11.14 8.06 -12.33
CA VAL A 496 -11.11 7.95 -10.86
C VAL A 496 -12.45 7.46 -10.36
N HIS A 497 -12.49 6.23 -9.83
CA HIS A 497 -13.73 5.58 -9.39
C HIS A 497 -14.06 5.85 -7.91
N LEU A 498 -13.23 6.64 -7.22
CA LEU A 498 -13.39 6.97 -5.81
C LEU A 498 -13.55 8.48 -5.63
N GLN A 499 -14.54 8.90 -4.86
CA GLN A 499 -14.56 10.26 -4.34
C GLN A 499 -13.44 10.41 -3.31
N LEU A 500 -12.36 11.09 -3.70
CA LEU A 500 -11.28 11.50 -2.81
C LEU A 500 -11.75 12.68 -1.95
N SER A 501 -12.66 12.41 -1.03
CA SER A 501 -13.08 13.38 -0.03
C SER A 501 -12.06 13.42 1.12
N PRO A 502 -11.72 14.61 1.66
CA PRO A 502 -10.95 14.65 2.91
C PRO A 502 -11.72 13.90 4.00
N PRO A 503 -11.04 13.15 4.89
CA PRO A 503 -11.72 12.51 6.00
C PRO A 503 -12.43 13.60 6.81
N SER A 504 -13.75 13.45 6.97
CA SER A 504 -14.55 14.32 7.83
C SER A 504 -13.96 14.27 9.23
N SER A 505 -13.48 15.40 9.73
CA SER A 505 -13.04 15.54 11.11
C SER A 505 -14.22 15.27 12.04
N SER A 506 -14.20 14.11 12.70
CA SER A 506 -14.97 13.83 13.92
C SER A 506 -14.32 14.52 15.11
#